data_AF-A0ABD5DXM0-F1
#
_entry.id   AF-A0ABD5DXM0-F1
#
_cell.length_a   1.000
_cell.length_b   1.000
_cell.length_c   1.000
_cell.angle_alpha   90.00
_cell.angle_beta   90.00
_cell.angle_gamma   90.00
#
_symmetry.space_group_name_H-M   'P 1'
#
loop_
_entity.id
_entity.type
_entity.pdbx_description
1 polymer ?
#
loop_
_entity_poly.entity_id
_entity_poly.type
_entity_poly.pdbx_seq_one_letter_code
_entity_poly.pdbx_strand_id
1 'polypeptide(L)' 'MAENNVILQVQDVTMQFGGLRAIDNVSFHVDEAEIFGLIGPNG' A
#
# COMPACT_ATOMS: atom_id res chain seq x y z
N MET A 1 -17.31 0.82 -20.40
CA MET A 1 -17.00 0.49 -18.99
C MET A 1 -15.92 1.47 -18.59
N ALA A 2 -16.05 2.17 -17.46
CA ALA A 2 -15.00 3.10 -17.05
C ALA A 2 -13.70 2.31 -16.90
N GLU A 3 -12.63 2.75 -17.54
CA GLU A 3 -11.32 2.18 -17.27
C GLU A 3 -10.92 2.61 -15.87
N ASN A 4 -10.69 1.65 -14.99
CA ASN A 4 -10.14 1.95 -13.66
C ASN A 4 -8.68 2.36 -13.85
N ASN A 5 -8.45 3.66 -13.79
CA ASN A 5 -7.15 4.28 -13.94
C ASN A 5 -6.41 4.18 -12.60
N VAL A 6 -5.38 3.35 -12.52
CA VAL A 6 -4.54 3.23 -11.32
C VAL A 6 -3.77 4.53 -11.12
N ILE A 7 -4.03 5.24 -10.02
CA ILE A 7 -3.36 6.51 -9.68
C ILE A 7 -2.21 6.34 -8.69
N LEU A 8 -2.19 5.23 -7.94
CA LEU A 8 -1.11 4.85 -7.03
C LEU A 8 -0.84 3.36 -7.17
N GLN A 9 0.44 3.00 -7.30
CA GLN A 9 0.89 1.61 -7.31
C GLN A 9 2.02 1.44 -6.29
N VAL A 10 1.86 0.45 -5.41
CA VAL A 10 2.85 0.00 -4.43
C VAL A 10 3.18 -1.45 -4.74
N GLN A 11 4.46 -1.79 -4.85
CA GLN A 11 4.92 -3.14 -5.21
C GLN A 11 6.09 -3.54 -4.33
N ASP A 12 5.91 -4.68 -3.65
CA ASP A 12 6.92 -5.42 -2.88
C ASP A 12 7.69 -4.52 -1.90
N VAL A 13 6.99 -3.55 -1.31
CA VAL A 13 7.62 -2.58 -0.41
C VAL A 13 7.94 -3.25 0.92
N THR A 14 9.21 -3.15 1.29
CA THR A 14 9.73 -3.57 2.59
C THR A 14 10.40 -2.37 3.24
N MET A 15 10.10 -2.12 4.52
CA MET A 15 10.69 -1.04 5.31
C MET A 15 11.26 -1.62 6.60
N GLN A 16 12.51 -1.26 6.91
CA GLN A 16 13.25 -1.78 8.05
C GLN A 16 13.86 -0.65 8.88
N PHE A 17 13.67 -0.72 10.19
CA PHE A 17 14.29 0.16 11.18
C PHE A 17 15.20 -0.67 12.09
N GLY A 18 16.51 -0.58 11.86
CA GLY A 18 17.48 -1.42 12.58
C GLY A 18 17.22 -2.91 12.33
N GLY A 19 16.96 -3.67 13.40
CA GLY A 19 16.61 -5.09 13.31
C GLY A 19 15.12 -5.38 13.07
N LEU A 20 14.25 -4.36 13.10
CA LEU A 20 12.81 -4.52 12.95
C LEU A 20 12.39 -4.31 11.50
N ARG A 21 11.78 -5.33 10.89
CA ARG A 21 11.04 -5.17 9.64
C ARG A 21 9.64 -4.64 9.95
N ALA A 22 9.42 -3.35 9.70
CA ALA A 22 8.17 -2.66 9.99
C ALA A 22 7.13 -2.79 8.88
N ILE A 23 7.58 -2.94 7.63
CA ILE A 23 6.73 -3.31 6.49
C ILE A 23 7.43 -4.48 5.78
N ASP A 24 6.69 -5.54 5.46
CA ASP A 24 7.24 -6.73 4.80
C ASP A 24 6.47 -7.06 3.53
N ASN A 25 7.13 -6.89 2.37
CA ASN A 25 6.62 -7.24 1.04
C ASN A 25 5.16 -6.82 0.77
N VAL A 26 4.83 -5.56 1.03
CA VAL A 26 3.48 -5.03 0.85
C VAL A 26 3.28 -4.53 -0.59
N SER A 27 2.18 -4.98 -1.20
CA SER A 27 1.77 -4.63 -2.56
C SER A 27 0.29 -4.26 -2.58
N PHE A 28 -0.04 -3.10 -3.13
CA PHE A 28 -1.42 -2.64 -3.38
C PHE A 28 -1.47 -1.56 -4.46
N HIS A 29 -2.66 -1.22 -4.93
CA HIS A 29 -2.88 -0.08 -5.80
C HIS A 29 -4.10 0.71 -5.31
N VAL A 30 -4.25 1.94 -5.80
CA VAL A 30 -5.44 2.76 -5.61
C VAL A 30 -5.89 3.28 -6.96
N ASP A 31 -7.16 3.07 -7.28
CA ASP A 31 -7.80 3.52 -8.50
C ASP A 31 -8.27 4.99 -8.38
N GLU A 32 -8.43 5.65 -9.52
CA GLU A 32 -9.00 6.98 -9.59
C GLU A 32 -10.40 7.01 -8.93
N ALA A 33 -10.61 7.99 -8.06
CA ALA A 33 -11.84 8.16 -7.26
C ALA A 33 -12.13 7.04 -6.23
N GLU A 34 -11.20 6.10 -5.99
CA GLU A 34 -11.32 5.10 -4.92
C GLU A 34 -11.11 5.73 -3.53
N ILE A 35 -12.00 5.39 -2.58
CA ILE A 35 -11.78 5.69 -1.15
C ILE A 35 -11.05 4.51 -0.53
N PHE A 36 -9.75 4.65 -0.33
CA PHE A 36 -8.88 3.63 0.27
C PHE A 36 -8.51 3.98 1.72
N GLY A 37 -8.54 3.00 2.61
CA GLY A 37 -8.14 3.15 4.01
C GLY A 37 -7.27 2.00 4.49
N LEU A 38 -6.12 2.31 5.08
CA LEU A 38 -5.25 1.36 5.76
C LEU A 38 -5.44 1.49 7.27
N ILE A 39 -5.71 0.37 7.94
CA ILE A 39 -5.91 0.31 9.39
C ILE A 39 -5.05 -0.78 10.00
N GLY A 40 -4.72 -0.63 11.29
CA GLY A 40 -3.95 -1.61 12.04
C GLY A 40 -3.84 -1.19 13.51
N PRO A 41 -3.35 -2.09 14.38
CA PRO A 41 -2.90 -1.70 15.71
C PRO A 41 -1.74 -0.69 15.62
N ASN A 42 -1.32 -0.16 16.77
CA ASN A 42 -0.13 0.69 16.80
C ASN A 42 1.14 -0.13 16.55
N GLY A 43 1.98 0.36 15.63
CA GLY A 43 3.18 -0.35 15.17
C GLY A 43 2.87 -1.53 14.27
#